data_AF-A0A174ZIY0-F1
#
_entry.id   AF-A0A174ZIY0-F1
#
_cell.length_a   1.000
_cell.length_b   1.000
_cell.length_c   1.000
_cell.angle_alpha   90.00
_cell.angle_beta   90.00
_cell.angle_gamma   90.00
#
_symmetry.space_group_name_H-M   'P 1'
#
loop_
_entity.id
_entity.type
_entity.pdbx_description
1 polymer ?
#
loop_
_entity_poly.entity_id
_entity_poly.type
_entity_poly.pdbx_seq_one_letter_code
_entity_poly.pdbx_strand_id
1 'polypeptide(L)'
;MLKLVKYLKKYRKNVILGPIFKLTEAVFELIVPLVMAKIIDIGIAHKDSGYIWKMGGVLVLLGVCGLGFALICQYVASVASQGFGTELRRELYHHINTLSHKEVDEFGTPSLITRLTSDINQLQVAVAMLIRLVVRAPFLVIGSTIMAFMIDVKLALIFVLVIPLVAIVMWLVTTRTIPFFKSIQKKLDKTSLITRENLVGARAVRAFSKQQHEIERFRDNAEDIEKAAVRAGKISALLSPVNAIILNLAIVAIIWFGGFSVNVGDLTQGQVIALVNYMNQILLALVVVANLVVIFTKSAACAARVNEVLDTKPSVTETDSAEENGDNSAPAVKFDKVYFSYHDNSEYALEDISFTAEKGQTIGIIGGTGSGKSTLINLIPRFYDASDGLVEVYGTDVRKYSLNRLRKKIAVVPQKAVLFSGTIRENMKWGGDNITDEQIWRALKISQAYEFVEKLENGLDYEILQGGKNLSGGQKQRLTIARAIAADPEILILDDSASALDFATDAKLRTAIKENCSDMTVFIISQRANTVKNADQIIVLDDGKTVGIGTHKELLQSCTDYCQICLTQFSAEELEKEINGDE
;
A
#
# COMPACT_ATOMS: atom_id res chain seq x y z
N MET A 1 9.64 -15.29 -0.56
CA MET A 1 10.50 -14.73 -1.64
C MET A 1 10.52 -15.59 -2.91
N LEU A 2 10.65 -16.93 -2.82
CA LEU A 2 10.77 -17.79 -4.01
C LEU A 2 9.61 -17.69 -5.01
N LYS A 3 8.36 -17.52 -4.54
CA LYS A 3 7.18 -17.29 -5.41
C LYS A 3 7.34 -16.08 -6.35
N LEU A 4 8.06 -15.04 -5.91
CA LEU A 4 8.25 -13.81 -6.67
C LEU A 4 9.38 -13.92 -7.71
N VAL A 5 10.17 -15.00 -7.72
CA VAL A 5 11.24 -15.19 -8.73
C VAL A 5 10.66 -15.32 -10.14
N LYS A 6 9.38 -15.70 -10.27
CA LYS A 6 8.68 -15.75 -11.58
C LYS A 6 8.74 -14.42 -12.34
N TYR A 7 8.73 -13.28 -11.65
CA TYR A 7 8.79 -11.95 -12.25
C TYR A 7 10.18 -11.60 -12.82
N LEU A 8 11.23 -12.34 -12.45
CA LEU A 8 12.56 -12.21 -13.04
C LEU A 8 12.71 -13.00 -14.36
N LYS A 9 11.71 -13.79 -14.77
CA LYS A 9 11.79 -14.67 -15.95
C LYS A 9 12.10 -13.91 -17.24
N LYS A 10 11.52 -12.73 -17.44
CA LYS A 10 11.78 -11.86 -18.61
C LYS A 10 13.20 -11.28 -18.60
N TYR A 11 13.85 -11.19 -17.44
CA TYR A 11 15.16 -10.56 -17.26
C TYR A 11 16.26 -11.58 -16.91
N ARG A 12 16.05 -12.87 -17.18
CA ARG A 12 17.02 -13.95 -16.87
C ARG A 12 18.42 -13.68 -17.40
N LYS A 13 18.54 -13.17 -18.63
CA LYS A 13 19.84 -12.79 -19.22
C LYS A 13 20.57 -11.78 -18.33
N ASN A 14 19.87 -10.77 -17.86
CA ASN A 14 20.45 -9.72 -17.01
C ASN A 14 20.81 -10.25 -15.61
N VAL A 15 19.96 -11.10 -15.04
CA VAL A 15 20.20 -11.74 -13.73
C VAL A 15 21.43 -12.67 -13.77
N ILE A 16 21.75 -13.26 -14.92
CA ILE A 16 22.92 -14.13 -15.09
C ILE A 16 24.17 -13.33 -15.50
N LEU A 17 24.04 -12.39 -16.44
CA LEU A 17 25.17 -11.59 -16.93
C LEU A 17 25.70 -10.62 -15.85
N GLY A 18 24.82 -10.04 -15.03
CA GLY A 18 25.22 -9.11 -13.98
C GLY A 18 26.25 -9.70 -13.01
N PRO A 19 25.96 -10.85 -12.37
CA PRO A 19 26.92 -11.51 -11.49
C PRO A 19 28.19 -11.95 -12.21
N ILE A 20 28.12 -12.38 -13.47
CA ILE A 20 29.31 -12.76 -14.25
C ILE A 20 30.25 -11.56 -14.45
N PHE A 21 29.72 -10.40 -14.85
CA PHE A 21 30.53 -9.19 -14.98
C PHE A 21 31.09 -8.74 -13.63
N LYS A 22 30.30 -8.83 -12.55
CA LYS A 22 30.76 -8.51 -11.21
C LYS A 22 31.87 -9.45 -10.70
N LEU A 23 31.75 -10.73 -11.02
CA LEU A 23 32.78 -11.73 -10.72
C LEU A 23 34.06 -11.45 -11.52
N THR A 24 33.93 -11.06 -12.77
CA THR A 24 35.07 -10.70 -13.63
C THR A 24 35.82 -9.49 -13.07
N GLU A 25 35.10 -8.46 -12.62
CA GLU A 25 35.68 -7.33 -11.87
C GLU A 25 36.41 -7.81 -10.62
N ALA A 26 35.80 -8.71 -9.83
CA ALA A 26 36.42 -9.24 -8.63
C ALA A 26 37.70 -10.06 -8.92
N VAL A 27 37.77 -10.75 -10.06
CA VAL A 27 39.01 -11.43 -10.51
C VAL A 27 40.13 -10.41 -10.75
N PHE A 28 39.85 -9.29 -11.42
CA PHE A 28 40.87 -8.25 -11.61
C PHE A 28 41.30 -7.61 -10.30
N GLU A 29 40.36 -7.38 -9.39
CA GLU A 29 40.64 -6.89 -8.03
C GLU A 29 41.54 -7.85 -7.23
N LEU A 30 41.38 -9.16 -7.40
CA LEU A 30 42.24 -10.18 -6.80
C LEU A 30 43.64 -10.27 -7.45
N ILE A 31 43.82 -9.84 -8.69
CA ILE A 31 45.12 -9.83 -9.38
C ILE A 31 45.98 -8.64 -8.95
N VAL A 32 45.36 -7.51 -8.58
CA VAL A 32 46.05 -6.26 -8.21
C VAL A 32 47.15 -6.47 -7.14
N PRO A 33 46.91 -7.17 -6.02
CA PRO A 33 47.96 -7.43 -5.02
C PRO A 33 49.17 -8.20 -5.55
N LEU A 34 48.98 -9.16 -6.47
CA LEU A 34 50.09 -9.92 -7.08
C LEU A 34 50.94 -9.05 -8.01
N VAL A 35 50.29 -8.15 -8.76
CA VAL A 35 50.99 -7.18 -9.60
C VAL A 35 51.83 -6.24 -8.73
N MET A 36 51.27 -5.77 -7.61
CA MET A 36 52.00 -4.97 -6.62
C MET A 36 53.20 -5.73 -6.06
N ALA A 37 53.04 -7.02 -5.71
CA ALA A 37 54.16 -7.85 -5.27
C ALA A 37 55.28 -7.90 -6.32
N LYS A 38 54.94 -8.15 -7.58
CA LYS A 38 55.91 -8.17 -8.69
C LYS A 38 56.63 -6.84 -8.91
N ILE A 39 55.94 -5.70 -8.74
CA ILE A 39 56.58 -4.38 -8.83
C ILE A 39 57.68 -4.26 -7.79
N ILE A 40 57.43 -4.73 -6.56
CA ILE A 40 58.38 -4.64 -5.45
C ILE A 40 59.52 -5.64 -5.65
N ASP A 41 59.19 -6.90 -5.89
CA ASP A 41 60.16 -8.01 -5.90
C ASP A 41 61.07 -8.01 -7.13
N ILE A 42 60.58 -7.52 -8.28
CA ILE A 42 61.34 -7.50 -9.52
C ILE A 42 61.75 -6.06 -9.85
N GLY A 43 60.80 -5.14 -9.90
CA GLY A 43 61.06 -3.76 -10.32
C GLY A 43 61.94 -2.99 -9.34
N ILE A 44 61.49 -2.86 -8.09
CA ILE A 44 62.20 -2.07 -7.06
C ILE A 44 63.50 -2.77 -6.64
N ALA A 45 63.45 -4.08 -6.40
CA ALA A 45 64.63 -4.84 -5.98
C ALA A 45 65.78 -4.77 -7.00
N HIS A 46 65.49 -4.84 -8.30
CA HIS A 46 66.51 -4.76 -9.37
C HIS A 46 66.71 -3.33 -9.93
N LYS A 47 66.04 -2.32 -9.36
CA LYS A 47 66.05 -0.92 -9.84
C LYS A 47 65.64 -0.75 -11.32
N ASP A 48 64.80 -1.65 -11.85
CA ASP A 48 64.32 -1.61 -13.23
C ASP A 48 63.11 -0.68 -13.35
N SER A 49 63.38 0.57 -13.72
CA SER A 49 62.34 1.59 -13.92
C SER A 49 61.41 1.25 -15.09
N GLY A 50 61.89 0.55 -16.12
CA GLY A 50 61.06 0.12 -17.26
C GLY A 50 60.02 -0.92 -16.84
N TYR A 51 60.42 -1.88 -16.01
CA TYR A 51 59.51 -2.89 -15.45
C TYR A 51 58.45 -2.26 -14.53
N ILE A 52 58.83 -1.28 -13.70
CA ILE A 52 57.89 -0.56 -12.82
C ILE A 52 56.82 0.16 -13.65
N TRP A 53 57.20 0.92 -14.69
CA TRP A 53 56.24 1.60 -15.56
C TRP A 53 55.33 0.62 -16.31
N LYS A 54 55.88 -0.51 -16.79
CA LYS A 54 55.09 -1.55 -17.47
C LYS A 54 54.03 -2.15 -16.54
N MET A 55 54.41 -2.56 -15.34
CA MET A 55 53.48 -3.15 -14.38
C MET A 55 52.52 -2.11 -13.77
N GLY A 56 52.96 -0.86 -13.62
CA GLY A 56 52.08 0.26 -13.28
C GLY A 56 51.01 0.50 -14.36
N GLY A 57 51.38 0.42 -15.64
CA GLY A 57 50.43 0.43 -16.76
C GLY A 57 49.43 -0.74 -16.69
N VAL A 58 49.89 -1.94 -16.31
CA VAL A 58 49.01 -3.10 -16.08
C VAL A 58 48.01 -2.83 -14.95
N LEU A 59 48.41 -2.19 -13.85
CA LEU A 59 47.47 -1.83 -12.76
C LEU A 59 46.39 -0.86 -13.23
N VAL A 60 46.77 0.17 -13.98
CA VAL A 60 45.82 1.13 -14.55
C VAL A 60 44.86 0.41 -15.50
N LEU A 61 45.38 -0.48 -16.35
CA LEU A 61 44.56 -1.29 -17.26
C LEU A 61 43.56 -2.17 -16.50
N LEU A 62 44.01 -2.89 -15.47
CA LEU A 62 43.14 -3.71 -14.60
C LEU A 62 42.05 -2.87 -13.92
N GLY A 63 42.41 -1.67 -13.44
CA GLY A 63 41.46 -0.73 -12.84
C GLY A 63 40.41 -0.22 -13.82
N VAL A 64 40.82 0.19 -15.03
CA VAL A 64 39.91 0.64 -16.10
C VAL A 64 39.00 -0.49 -16.58
N CYS A 65 39.55 -1.69 -16.81
CA CYS A 65 38.77 -2.86 -17.17
C CYS A 65 37.78 -3.25 -16.06
N GLY A 66 38.23 -3.25 -14.80
CA GLY A 66 37.38 -3.51 -13.63
C GLY A 66 36.23 -2.51 -13.52
N LEU A 67 36.51 -1.21 -13.69
CA LEU A 67 35.49 -0.17 -13.73
C LEU A 67 34.48 -0.39 -14.87
N GLY A 68 34.96 -0.74 -16.07
CA GLY A 68 34.09 -1.07 -17.20
C GLY A 68 33.11 -2.20 -16.90
N PHE A 69 33.61 -3.30 -16.33
CA PHE A 69 32.76 -4.42 -15.90
C PHE A 69 31.81 -4.06 -14.76
N ALA A 70 32.26 -3.23 -13.81
CA ALA A 70 31.42 -2.71 -12.73
C ALA A 70 30.25 -1.89 -13.27
N LEU A 71 30.49 -1.01 -14.25
CA LEU A 71 29.46 -0.18 -14.88
C LEU A 71 28.46 -1.02 -15.67
N ILE A 72 28.93 -2.02 -16.42
CA ILE A 72 28.05 -2.95 -17.15
C ILE A 72 27.18 -3.73 -16.17
N CYS A 73 27.77 -4.28 -15.09
CA CYS A 73 27.01 -4.94 -14.03
C CYS A 73 25.98 -3.98 -13.41
N GLN A 74 26.36 -2.74 -13.11
CA GLN A 74 25.48 -1.75 -12.50
C GLN A 74 24.26 -1.46 -13.37
N TYR A 75 24.47 -1.30 -14.68
CA TYR A 75 23.43 -1.09 -15.68
C TYR A 75 22.52 -2.32 -15.79
N VAL A 76 23.09 -3.50 -16.02
CA VAL A 76 22.34 -4.77 -16.18
C VAL A 76 21.51 -5.07 -14.93
N ALA A 77 22.09 -4.88 -13.74
CA ALA A 77 21.39 -5.02 -12.47
C ALA A 77 20.24 -4.03 -12.31
N SER A 78 20.43 -2.78 -12.74
CA SER A 78 19.38 -1.74 -12.70
C SER A 78 18.20 -2.13 -13.59
N VAL A 79 18.47 -2.56 -14.83
CA VAL A 79 17.43 -3.01 -15.77
C VAL A 79 16.66 -4.21 -15.19
N ALA A 80 17.37 -5.20 -14.64
CA ALA A 80 16.72 -6.37 -14.02
C ALA A 80 15.88 -5.98 -12.79
N SER A 81 16.41 -5.16 -11.88
CA SER A 81 15.70 -4.78 -10.66
C SER A 81 14.49 -3.89 -10.93
N GLN A 82 14.64 -2.91 -11.84
CA GLN A 82 13.54 -2.02 -12.19
C GLN A 82 12.46 -2.78 -12.96
N GLY A 83 12.86 -3.59 -13.95
CA GLY A 83 11.93 -4.44 -14.69
C GLY A 83 11.15 -5.42 -13.82
N PHE A 84 11.82 -6.05 -12.86
CA PHE A 84 11.17 -6.89 -11.84
C PHE A 84 10.08 -6.12 -11.06
N GLY A 85 10.41 -4.94 -10.54
CA GLY A 85 9.45 -4.17 -9.76
C GLY A 85 8.31 -3.61 -10.61
N THR A 86 8.55 -3.27 -11.88
CA THR A 86 7.49 -2.86 -12.81
C THR A 86 6.50 -3.99 -13.05
N GLU A 87 6.97 -5.21 -13.33
CA GLU A 87 6.09 -6.36 -13.55
C GLU A 87 5.33 -6.73 -12.27
N LEU A 88 6.02 -6.77 -11.13
CA LEU A 88 5.40 -7.07 -9.84
C LEU A 88 4.34 -6.03 -9.47
N ARG A 89 4.63 -4.74 -9.68
CA ARG A 89 3.69 -3.65 -9.41
C ARG A 89 2.48 -3.72 -10.33
N ARG A 90 2.70 -4.07 -11.60
CA ARG A 90 1.62 -4.25 -12.57
C ARG A 90 0.69 -5.39 -12.18
N GLU A 91 1.24 -6.57 -11.85
CA GLU A 91 0.42 -7.72 -11.44
C GLU A 91 -0.29 -7.46 -10.12
N LEU A 92 0.40 -6.87 -9.13
CA LEU A 92 -0.21 -6.52 -7.85
C LEU A 92 -1.33 -5.47 -8.01
N TYR A 93 -1.12 -4.45 -8.85
CA TYR A 93 -2.14 -3.43 -9.12
C TYR A 93 -3.35 -4.03 -9.83
N HIS A 94 -3.13 -4.87 -10.84
CA HIS A 94 -4.21 -5.59 -11.52
C HIS A 94 -4.97 -6.48 -10.54
N HIS A 95 -4.26 -7.25 -9.70
CA HIS A 95 -4.88 -8.14 -8.71
C HIS A 95 -5.71 -7.38 -7.68
N ILE A 96 -5.21 -6.26 -7.15
CA ILE A 96 -5.96 -5.41 -6.23
C ILE A 96 -7.28 -4.91 -6.86
N ASN A 97 -7.27 -4.58 -8.15
CA ASN A 97 -8.50 -4.17 -8.86
C ASN A 97 -9.50 -5.31 -9.11
N THR A 98 -9.09 -6.57 -8.91
CA THR A 98 -9.99 -7.73 -8.96
C THR A 98 -10.56 -8.11 -7.60
N LEU A 99 -10.01 -7.58 -6.50
CA LEU A 99 -10.50 -7.84 -5.15
C LEU A 99 -11.86 -7.16 -4.93
N SER A 100 -12.70 -7.76 -4.08
CA SER A 100 -13.97 -7.17 -3.67
C SER A 100 -13.77 -6.16 -2.54
N HIS A 101 -14.85 -5.48 -2.14
CA HIS A 101 -14.82 -4.57 -0.99
C HIS A 101 -14.40 -5.27 0.31
N LYS A 102 -14.78 -6.55 0.51
CA LYS A 102 -14.42 -7.34 1.70
C LYS A 102 -12.91 -7.40 1.89
N GLU A 103 -12.17 -7.80 0.85
CA GLU A 103 -10.72 -7.94 0.96
C GLU A 103 -10.00 -6.58 1.02
N VAL A 104 -10.53 -5.56 0.33
CA VAL A 104 -9.97 -4.20 0.40
C VAL A 104 -10.10 -3.62 1.81
N ASP A 105 -11.23 -3.86 2.48
CA ASP A 105 -11.48 -3.42 3.85
C ASP A 105 -10.65 -4.21 4.86
N GLU A 106 -10.46 -5.52 4.66
CA GLU A 106 -9.59 -6.37 5.50
C GLU A 106 -8.12 -5.91 5.46
N PHE A 107 -7.58 -5.64 4.27
CA PHE A 107 -6.21 -5.12 4.14
C PHE A 107 -6.10 -3.65 4.57
N GLY A 108 -7.11 -2.85 4.25
CA GLY A 108 -7.12 -1.40 4.36
C GLY A 108 -6.37 -0.70 3.23
N THR A 109 -6.99 0.33 2.62
CA THR A 109 -6.39 1.14 1.54
C THR A 109 -4.97 1.63 1.83
N PRO A 110 -4.63 2.15 3.04
CA PRO A 110 -3.27 2.63 3.33
C PRO A 110 -2.21 1.51 3.29
N SER A 111 -2.59 0.30 3.70
CA SER A 111 -1.73 -0.89 3.68
C SER A 111 -1.45 -1.30 2.23
N LEU A 112 -2.49 -1.39 1.40
CA LEU A 112 -2.37 -1.71 -0.03
C LEU A 112 -1.47 -0.71 -0.77
N ILE A 113 -1.60 0.58 -0.50
CA ILE A 113 -0.72 1.62 -1.05
C ILE A 113 0.74 1.39 -0.64
N THR A 114 0.99 1.09 0.63
CA THR A 114 2.36 0.82 1.13
C THR A 114 2.96 -0.41 0.47
N ARG A 115 2.16 -1.47 0.28
CA ARG A 115 2.54 -2.71 -0.40
C ARG A 115 2.89 -2.46 -1.88
N LEU A 116 2.12 -1.63 -2.58
CA LEU A 116 2.36 -1.25 -3.99
C LEU A 116 3.59 -0.34 -4.19
N THR A 117 3.98 0.41 -3.16
CA THR A 117 5.02 1.43 -3.26
C THR A 117 6.31 1.00 -2.55
N SER A 118 6.35 1.17 -1.22
CA SER A 118 7.54 0.98 -0.40
C SER A 118 8.03 -0.47 -0.38
N ASP A 119 7.11 -1.42 -0.27
CA ASP A 119 7.48 -2.84 -0.23
C ASP A 119 8.07 -3.31 -1.57
N ILE A 120 7.45 -2.95 -2.70
CA ILE A 120 8.01 -3.25 -4.02
C ILE A 120 9.38 -2.59 -4.20
N ASN A 121 9.56 -1.34 -3.81
CA ASN A 121 10.86 -0.67 -3.90
C ASN A 121 11.94 -1.39 -3.07
N GLN A 122 11.60 -1.85 -1.87
CA GLN A 122 12.51 -2.64 -1.03
C GLN A 122 12.89 -3.96 -1.71
N LEU A 123 11.95 -4.63 -2.40
CA LEU A 123 12.23 -5.83 -3.18
C LEU A 123 13.10 -5.56 -4.40
N GLN A 124 12.91 -4.42 -5.09
CA GLN A 124 13.78 -4.00 -6.20
C GLN A 124 15.22 -3.82 -5.71
N VAL A 125 15.41 -3.16 -4.57
CA VAL A 125 16.74 -3.00 -3.95
C VAL A 125 17.35 -4.36 -3.63
N ALA A 126 16.59 -5.30 -3.09
CA ALA A 126 17.06 -6.66 -2.80
C ALA A 126 17.57 -7.36 -4.07
N VAL A 127 16.83 -7.28 -5.18
CA VAL A 127 17.23 -7.87 -6.47
C VAL A 127 18.51 -7.21 -7.00
N ALA A 128 18.60 -5.88 -6.95
CA ALA A 128 19.79 -5.16 -7.39
C ALA A 128 21.03 -5.56 -6.57
N MET A 129 20.90 -5.66 -5.25
CA MET A 129 21.99 -6.04 -4.35
C MET A 129 22.35 -7.52 -4.46
N LEU A 130 21.38 -8.38 -4.79
CA LEU A 130 21.63 -9.79 -5.12
C LEU A 130 22.58 -9.90 -6.30
N ILE A 131 22.28 -9.19 -7.38
CA ILE A 131 23.07 -9.21 -8.61
C ILE A 131 24.46 -8.60 -8.38
N ARG A 132 24.54 -7.50 -7.62
CA ARG A 132 25.76 -6.69 -7.50
C ARG A 132 26.73 -7.15 -6.41
N LEU A 133 26.23 -7.68 -5.29
CA LEU A 133 27.06 -7.84 -4.08
C LEU A 133 27.00 -9.23 -3.47
N VAL A 134 25.86 -9.92 -3.53
CA VAL A 134 25.71 -11.25 -2.90
C VAL A 134 26.70 -12.27 -3.49
N VAL A 135 26.95 -12.21 -4.80
CA VAL A 135 27.91 -13.11 -5.45
C VAL A 135 29.35 -12.61 -5.27
N ARG A 136 29.56 -11.29 -5.27
CA ARG A 136 30.90 -10.67 -5.17
C ARG A 136 31.57 -10.92 -3.82
N ALA A 137 30.86 -10.70 -2.72
CA ALA A 137 31.49 -10.70 -1.39
C ALA A 137 32.04 -12.09 -0.99
N PRO A 138 31.29 -13.20 -1.13
CA PRO A 138 31.83 -14.55 -0.90
C PRO A 138 32.97 -14.87 -1.86
N PHE A 139 32.88 -14.44 -3.12
CA PHE A 139 33.93 -14.67 -4.09
C PHE A 139 35.24 -13.97 -3.73
N LEU A 140 35.19 -12.72 -3.25
CA LEU A 140 36.39 -12.04 -2.77
C LEU A 140 36.96 -12.70 -1.51
N VAL A 141 36.13 -13.15 -0.57
CA VAL A 141 36.62 -13.85 0.62
C VAL A 141 37.32 -15.15 0.23
N ILE A 142 36.65 -16.01 -0.54
CA ILE A 142 37.18 -17.29 -0.99
C ILE A 142 38.41 -17.08 -1.88
N GLY A 143 38.34 -16.15 -2.84
CA GLY A 143 39.42 -15.84 -3.77
C GLY A 143 40.66 -15.30 -3.07
N SER A 144 40.51 -14.37 -2.13
CA SER A 144 41.62 -13.86 -1.31
C SER A 144 42.25 -14.95 -0.46
N THR A 145 41.45 -15.86 0.12
CA THR A 145 41.97 -17.02 0.85
C THR A 145 42.75 -17.97 -0.06
N ILE A 146 42.21 -18.30 -1.24
CA ILE A 146 42.90 -19.16 -2.22
C ILE A 146 44.23 -18.52 -2.66
N MET A 147 44.23 -17.22 -2.97
CA MET A 147 45.45 -16.50 -3.35
C MET A 147 46.48 -16.47 -2.21
N ALA A 148 46.03 -16.34 -0.96
CA ALA A 148 46.92 -16.45 0.20
C ALA A 148 47.57 -17.83 0.29
N PHE A 149 46.81 -18.92 0.10
CA PHE A 149 47.35 -20.28 0.08
C PHE A 149 48.32 -20.54 -1.08
N MET A 150 48.13 -19.87 -2.22
CA MET A 150 49.07 -19.93 -3.34
C MET A 150 50.39 -19.21 -3.07
N ILE A 151 50.38 -18.20 -2.18
CA ILE A 151 51.59 -17.47 -1.78
C ILE A 151 52.35 -18.25 -0.71
N ASP A 152 51.70 -18.56 0.42
CA ASP A 152 52.29 -19.37 1.49
C ASP A 152 51.22 -20.06 2.34
N VAL A 153 51.38 -21.37 2.52
CA VAL A 153 50.41 -22.21 3.24
C VAL A 153 50.39 -21.90 4.73
N LYS A 154 51.54 -21.59 5.35
CA LYS A 154 51.63 -21.36 6.80
C LYS A 154 50.95 -20.04 7.19
N LEU A 155 51.20 -18.97 6.45
CA LEU A 155 50.58 -17.66 6.66
C LEU A 155 49.10 -17.66 6.28
N ALA A 156 48.68 -18.44 5.27
CA ALA A 156 47.27 -18.58 4.91
C ALA A 156 46.40 -19.17 6.04
N LEU A 157 46.97 -19.95 6.97
CA LEU A 157 46.25 -20.42 8.16
C LEU A 157 45.73 -19.27 9.04
N ILE A 158 46.43 -18.12 9.04
CA ILE A 158 45.97 -16.92 9.76
C ILE A 158 44.63 -16.46 9.19
N PHE A 159 44.43 -16.52 7.87
CA PHE A 159 43.18 -16.13 7.22
C PHE A 159 42.03 -17.04 7.63
N VAL A 160 42.27 -18.36 7.65
CA VAL A 160 41.28 -19.36 8.05
C VAL A 160 40.85 -19.17 9.50
N LEU A 161 41.72 -18.64 10.37
CA LEU A 161 41.38 -18.32 11.76
C LEU A 161 40.65 -16.98 11.90
N VAL A 162 41.07 -15.96 11.14
CA VAL A 162 40.51 -14.60 11.22
C VAL A 162 39.10 -14.53 10.64
N ILE A 163 38.81 -15.23 9.54
CA ILE A 163 37.49 -15.19 8.88
C ILE A 163 36.37 -15.61 9.84
N PRO A 164 36.42 -16.79 10.51
CA PRO A 164 35.42 -17.18 11.51
C PRO A 164 35.35 -16.20 12.68
N LEU A 165 36.49 -15.68 13.15
CA LEU A 165 36.53 -14.75 14.27
C LEU A 165 35.76 -13.46 13.96
N VAL A 166 36.01 -12.86 12.78
CA VAL A 166 35.27 -11.68 12.30
C VAL A 166 33.80 -12.04 12.11
N ALA A 167 33.49 -13.17 11.47
CA ALA A 167 32.10 -13.60 11.27
C ALA A 167 31.33 -13.77 12.59
N ILE A 168 31.95 -14.34 13.62
CA ILE A 168 31.37 -14.49 14.96
C ILE A 168 31.11 -13.12 15.60
N VAL A 169 32.05 -12.18 15.52
CA VAL A 169 31.87 -10.81 16.04
C VAL A 169 30.70 -10.13 15.34
N MET A 170 30.65 -10.19 14.00
CA MET A 170 29.56 -9.60 13.23
C MET A 170 28.22 -10.22 13.58
N TRP A 171 28.17 -11.55 13.71
CA TRP A 171 26.97 -12.27 14.10
C TRP A 171 26.52 -11.88 15.51
N LEU A 172 27.42 -11.86 16.49
CA LEU A 172 27.12 -11.50 17.87
C LEU A 172 26.56 -10.07 17.97
N VAL A 173 27.23 -9.10 17.34
CA VAL A 173 26.79 -7.70 17.31
C VAL A 173 25.42 -7.57 16.64
N THR A 174 25.26 -8.14 15.44
CA THR A 174 24.02 -8.02 14.67
C THR A 174 22.84 -8.65 15.43
N THR A 175 23.01 -9.85 15.97
CA THR A 175 21.94 -10.57 16.68
C THR A 175 21.53 -9.84 17.96
N ARG A 176 22.48 -9.17 18.63
CA ARG A 176 22.21 -8.36 19.83
C ARG A 176 21.58 -7.02 19.50
N THR A 177 21.88 -6.41 18.34
CA THR A 177 21.31 -5.10 17.96
C THR A 177 19.93 -5.20 17.32
N ILE A 178 19.61 -6.27 16.58
CA ILE A 178 18.29 -6.50 15.96
C ILE A 178 17.09 -6.23 16.91
N PRO A 179 17.03 -6.75 18.16
CA PRO A 179 15.90 -6.49 19.06
C PRO A 179 15.77 -5.00 19.41
N PHE A 180 16.88 -4.27 19.57
CA PHE A 180 16.85 -2.83 19.82
C PHE A 180 16.35 -2.07 18.59
N PHE A 181 16.78 -2.42 17.37
CA PHE A 181 16.23 -1.81 16.15
C PHE A 181 14.73 -2.05 15.99
N LYS A 182 14.25 -3.26 16.32
CA LYS A 182 12.81 -3.54 16.38
C LYS A 182 12.09 -2.67 17.41
N SER A 183 12.68 -2.48 18.60
CA SER A 183 12.13 -1.60 19.63
C SER A 183 12.12 -0.13 19.21
N ILE A 184 13.17 0.35 18.54
CA ILE A 184 13.26 1.72 18.01
C ILE A 184 12.14 1.95 16.99
N GLN A 185 11.93 1.01 16.07
CA GLN A 185 10.86 1.11 15.07
C GLN A 185 9.47 1.22 15.73
N LYS A 186 9.15 0.35 16.70
CA LYS A 186 7.87 0.41 17.42
C LYS A 186 7.66 1.76 18.14
N LYS A 187 8.72 2.31 18.73
CA LYS A 187 8.66 3.60 19.43
C LYS A 187 8.52 4.78 18.45
N LEU A 188 9.15 4.71 17.27
CA LEU A 188 8.96 5.68 16.18
C LEU A 188 7.53 5.66 15.65
N ASP A 189 6.91 4.47 15.53
CA ASP A 189 5.51 4.34 15.14
C ASP A 189 4.60 5.04 16.18
N LYS A 190 4.90 4.88 17.47
CA LYS A 190 4.22 5.61 18.56
C LYS A 190 4.45 7.13 18.50
N THR A 191 5.66 7.62 18.20
CA THR A 191 5.90 9.06 17.99
C THR A 191 5.07 9.59 16.83
N SER A 192 4.99 8.83 15.73
CA SER A 192 4.19 9.20 14.57
C SER A 192 2.70 9.28 14.90
N LEU A 193 2.21 8.38 15.76
CA LEU A 193 0.85 8.41 16.29
C LEU A 193 0.60 9.66 17.14
N ILE A 194 1.44 9.93 18.16
CA ILE A 194 1.33 11.11 19.02
C ILE A 194 1.35 12.41 18.19
N THR A 195 2.24 12.46 17.18
CA THR A 195 2.34 13.62 16.28
C THR A 195 1.04 13.80 15.47
N ARG A 196 0.48 12.70 14.95
CA ARG A 196 -0.78 12.74 14.19
C ARG A 196 -1.95 13.18 15.07
N GLU A 197 -2.07 12.62 16.28
CA GLU A 197 -3.07 13.01 17.28
C GLU A 197 -2.98 14.50 17.60
N ASN A 198 -1.76 15.01 17.84
CA ASN A 198 -1.54 16.42 18.16
C ASN A 198 -1.82 17.37 16.98
N LEU A 199 -1.49 16.97 15.75
CA LEU A 199 -1.77 17.80 14.57
C LEU A 199 -3.27 17.86 14.25
N VAL A 200 -3.98 16.73 14.32
CA VAL A 200 -5.43 16.67 14.09
C VAL A 200 -6.18 17.32 15.25
N GLY A 201 -5.76 17.04 16.48
CA GLY A 201 -6.35 17.52 17.72
C GLY A 201 -5.84 18.88 18.18
N ALA A 202 -5.06 19.61 17.37
CA ALA A 202 -4.38 20.85 17.79
C ALA A 202 -5.35 21.88 18.40
N ARG A 203 -6.56 22.00 17.84
CA ARG A 203 -7.60 22.88 18.38
C ARG A 203 -8.11 22.41 19.74
N ALA A 204 -8.32 21.11 19.92
CA ALA A 204 -8.76 20.53 21.18
C ALA A 204 -7.67 20.67 22.26
N VAL A 205 -6.43 20.32 21.96
CA VAL A 205 -5.29 20.48 22.88
C VAL A 205 -5.16 21.93 23.35
N ARG A 206 -5.33 22.90 22.45
CA ARG A 206 -5.32 24.34 22.79
C ARG A 206 -6.54 24.76 23.60
N ALA A 207 -7.73 24.31 23.25
CA ALA A 207 -8.97 24.65 23.94
C ALA A 207 -8.99 24.13 25.39
N PHE A 208 -8.41 22.95 25.63
CA PHE A 208 -8.28 22.36 26.96
C PHE A 208 -6.98 22.75 27.69
N SER A 209 -6.16 23.65 27.13
CA SER A 209 -4.88 24.09 27.71
C SER A 209 -3.93 22.94 28.08
N LYS A 210 -3.90 21.86 27.25
CA LYS A 210 -3.12 20.63 27.48
C LYS A 210 -1.79 20.57 26.72
N GLN A 211 -1.32 21.68 26.15
CA GLN A 211 -0.09 21.72 25.34
C GLN A 211 1.12 21.16 26.10
N GLN A 212 1.28 21.54 27.38
CA GLN A 212 2.41 21.08 28.19
C GLN A 212 2.38 19.56 28.45
N HIS A 213 1.18 19.01 28.68
CA HIS A 213 1.00 17.56 28.85
C HIS A 213 1.39 16.79 27.59
N GLU A 214 1.00 17.28 26.41
CA GLU A 214 1.36 16.66 25.14
C GLU A 214 2.86 16.80 24.81
N ILE A 215 3.49 17.91 25.21
CA ILE A 215 4.96 18.08 25.14
C ILE A 215 5.66 17.03 26.00
N GLU A 216 5.21 16.81 27.24
CA GLU A 216 5.77 15.79 28.13
C GLU A 216 5.56 14.38 27.58
N ARG A 217 4.34 14.05 27.12
CA ARG A 217 4.01 12.77 26.47
C ARG A 217 4.90 12.49 25.24
N PHE A 218 5.16 13.52 24.42
CA PHE A 218 6.08 13.42 23.30
C PHE A 218 7.53 13.23 23.77
N ARG A 219 7.97 14.02 24.76
CA ARG A 219 9.32 13.96 25.32
C ARG A 219 9.64 12.58 25.90
N ASP A 220 8.73 12.02 26.68
CA ASP A 220 8.89 10.69 27.27
C ASP A 220 9.12 9.62 26.20
N ASN A 221 8.34 9.67 25.11
CA ASN A 221 8.53 8.73 24.01
C ASN A 221 9.82 8.98 23.23
N ALA A 222 10.21 10.25 23.05
CA ALA A 222 11.46 10.63 22.39
C ALA A 222 12.69 10.19 23.20
N GLU A 223 12.71 10.39 24.52
CA GLU A 223 13.76 9.87 25.40
C GLU A 223 13.84 8.34 25.36
N ASP A 224 12.70 7.69 25.22
CA ASP A 224 12.62 6.25 25.10
C ASP A 224 13.21 5.71 23.79
N ILE A 225 13.04 6.47 22.69
CA ILE A 225 13.72 6.23 21.42
C ILE A 225 15.22 6.46 21.60
N GLU A 226 15.61 7.58 22.21
CA GLU A 226 17.01 7.93 22.45
C GLU A 226 17.73 6.83 23.24
N LYS A 227 17.18 6.40 24.38
CA LYS A 227 17.76 5.32 25.21
C LYS A 227 17.95 4.03 24.42
N ALA A 228 16.99 3.67 23.57
CA ALA A 228 17.09 2.48 22.72
C ALA A 228 18.12 2.65 21.59
N ALA A 229 18.12 3.80 20.92
CA ALA A 229 19.05 4.15 19.85
C ALA A 229 20.49 4.24 20.35
N VAL A 230 20.73 4.85 21.52
CA VAL A 230 22.05 4.92 22.15
C VAL A 230 22.54 3.53 22.54
N ARG A 231 21.69 2.65 23.10
CA ARG A 231 22.08 1.25 23.38
C ARG A 231 22.44 0.49 22.11
N ALA A 232 21.60 0.58 21.07
CA ALA A 232 21.87 -0.04 19.77
C ALA A 232 23.16 0.51 19.14
N GLY A 233 23.36 1.83 19.22
CA GLY A 233 24.53 2.54 18.74
C GLY A 233 25.80 2.14 19.47
N LYS A 234 25.78 2.04 20.80
CA LYS A 234 26.92 1.58 21.61
C LYS A 234 27.36 0.17 21.20
N ILE A 235 26.42 -0.76 21.02
CA ILE A 235 26.73 -2.13 20.59
C ILE A 235 27.26 -2.13 19.14
N SER A 236 26.62 -1.38 18.24
CA SER A 236 27.02 -1.31 16.82
C SER A 236 28.37 -0.62 16.63
N ALA A 237 28.69 0.37 17.46
CA ALA A 237 29.96 1.10 17.43
C ALA A 237 31.15 0.19 17.75
N LEU A 238 30.95 -0.92 18.47
CA LEU A 238 32.01 -1.92 18.72
C LEU A 238 32.40 -2.70 17.45
N LEU A 239 31.54 -2.76 16.43
CA LEU A 239 31.79 -3.54 15.22
C LEU A 239 33.07 -3.10 14.51
N SER A 240 33.27 -1.79 14.33
CA SER A 240 34.42 -1.25 13.61
C SER A 240 35.74 -1.40 14.40
N PRO A 241 35.86 -0.97 15.67
CA PRO A 241 37.07 -1.13 16.46
C PRO A 241 37.46 -2.60 16.69
N VAL A 242 36.51 -3.49 17.00
CA VAL A 242 36.83 -4.90 17.24
C VAL A 242 37.34 -5.56 15.96
N ASN A 243 36.70 -5.30 14.81
CA ASN A 243 37.18 -5.80 13.53
C ASN A 243 38.56 -5.21 13.17
N ALA A 244 38.78 -3.92 13.43
CA ALA A 244 40.08 -3.28 13.19
C ALA A 244 41.18 -3.88 14.08
N ILE A 245 40.90 -4.19 15.36
CA ILE A 245 41.87 -4.85 16.25
C ILE A 245 42.19 -6.24 15.73
N ILE A 246 41.18 -7.05 15.42
CA ILE A 246 41.38 -8.40 14.86
C ILE A 246 42.24 -8.34 13.60
N LEU A 247 41.93 -7.40 12.70
CA LEU A 247 42.65 -7.27 11.45
C LEU A 247 44.08 -6.78 11.64
N ASN A 248 44.30 -5.75 12.46
CA ASN A 248 45.64 -5.23 12.71
C ASN A 248 46.50 -6.28 13.42
N LEU A 249 45.94 -7.06 14.34
CA LEU A 249 46.66 -8.19 14.94
C LEU A 249 46.99 -9.26 13.91
N ALA A 250 46.09 -9.56 12.98
CA ALA A 250 46.35 -10.49 11.88
C ALA A 250 47.44 -9.95 10.93
N ILE A 251 47.43 -8.66 10.61
CA ILE A 251 48.46 -8.00 9.81
C ILE A 251 49.80 -8.03 10.52
N VAL A 252 49.83 -7.74 11.83
CA VAL A 252 51.06 -7.86 12.65
C VAL A 252 51.58 -9.29 12.62
N ALA A 253 50.71 -10.30 12.76
CA ALA A 253 51.10 -11.71 12.65
C ALA A 253 51.65 -12.04 11.25
N ILE A 254 51.01 -11.57 10.18
CA ILE A 254 51.48 -11.75 8.80
C ILE A 254 52.86 -11.11 8.61
N ILE A 255 53.08 -9.88 9.10
CA ILE A 255 54.35 -9.18 8.98
C ILE A 255 55.43 -9.86 9.83
N TRP A 256 55.11 -10.31 11.05
CA TRP A 256 56.05 -10.96 11.95
C TRP A 256 56.53 -12.31 11.41
N PHE A 257 55.58 -13.21 11.13
CA PHE A 257 55.90 -14.54 10.59
C PHE A 257 56.37 -14.48 9.13
N GLY A 258 55.83 -13.55 8.34
CA GLY A 258 56.28 -13.27 6.98
C GLY A 258 57.70 -12.72 6.95
N GLY A 259 58.06 -11.80 7.86
CA GLY A 259 59.42 -11.27 7.97
C GLY A 259 60.46 -12.34 8.28
N PHE A 260 60.14 -13.29 9.17
CA PHE A 260 61.00 -14.45 9.41
C PHE A 260 61.16 -15.31 8.15
N SER A 261 60.06 -15.59 7.45
CA SER A 261 60.07 -16.38 6.21
C SER A 261 60.82 -15.68 5.07
N VAL A 262 60.79 -14.35 5.03
CA VAL A 262 61.60 -13.53 4.10
C VAL A 262 63.09 -13.62 4.43
N ASN A 263 63.45 -13.57 5.72
CA ASN A 263 64.85 -13.70 6.14
C ASN A 263 65.45 -15.08 5.82
N VAL A 264 64.62 -16.13 5.88
CA VAL A 264 65.02 -17.51 5.53
C VAL A 264 65.03 -17.74 4.00
N GLY A 265 64.43 -16.83 3.23
CA GLY A 265 64.37 -16.89 1.76
C GLY A 265 63.17 -17.66 1.19
N ASP A 266 62.23 -18.09 2.04
CA ASP A 266 61.01 -18.81 1.65
C ASP A 266 59.95 -17.88 1.02
N LEU A 267 60.01 -16.57 1.33
CA LEU A 267 59.06 -15.55 0.87
C LEU A 267 59.76 -14.27 0.40
N THR A 268 59.11 -13.52 -0.49
CA THR A 268 59.56 -12.18 -0.91
C THR A 268 58.86 -11.06 -0.14
N GLN A 269 59.43 -9.86 -0.13
CA GLN A 269 58.83 -8.71 0.56
C GLN A 269 57.49 -8.29 -0.08
N GLY A 270 57.38 -8.36 -1.41
CA GLY A 270 56.16 -8.10 -2.16
C GLY A 270 55.05 -9.09 -1.85
N GLN A 271 55.37 -10.38 -1.67
CA GLN A 271 54.41 -11.41 -1.27
C GLN A 271 53.77 -11.11 0.11
N VAL A 272 54.56 -10.65 1.08
CA VAL A 272 54.03 -10.23 2.40
C VAL A 272 53.06 -9.05 2.24
N ILE A 273 53.38 -8.07 1.41
CA ILE A 273 52.49 -6.93 1.13
C ILE A 273 51.21 -7.38 0.40
N ALA A 274 51.30 -8.35 -0.50
CA ALA A 274 50.12 -8.93 -1.15
C ALA A 274 49.19 -9.62 -0.12
N LEU A 275 49.74 -10.39 0.81
CA LEU A 275 48.97 -11.02 1.90
C LEU A 275 48.26 -9.97 2.77
N VAL A 276 48.93 -8.87 3.13
CA VAL A 276 48.30 -7.77 3.88
C VAL A 276 47.12 -7.16 3.10
N ASN A 277 47.26 -6.97 1.78
CA ASN A 277 46.18 -6.46 0.94
C ASN A 277 45.00 -7.44 0.83
N TYR A 278 45.25 -8.74 0.68
CA TYR A 278 44.18 -9.74 0.68
C TYR A 278 43.42 -9.80 2.01
N MET A 279 44.13 -9.62 3.12
CA MET A 279 43.53 -9.54 4.45
C MET A 279 42.59 -8.32 4.57
N ASN A 280 43.01 -7.15 4.09
CA ASN A 280 42.15 -5.96 4.02
C ASN A 280 40.90 -6.16 3.12
N GLN A 281 41.06 -6.82 1.97
CA GLN A 281 39.93 -7.11 1.06
C GLN A 281 38.87 -7.99 1.72
N ILE A 282 39.29 -8.99 2.50
CA ILE A 282 38.37 -9.86 3.25
C ILE A 282 37.54 -9.06 4.26
N LEU A 283 38.16 -8.13 5.00
CA LEU A 283 37.42 -7.29 5.94
C LEU A 283 36.29 -6.52 5.24
N LEU A 284 36.63 -5.83 4.14
CA LEU A 284 35.66 -5.04 3.39
C LEU A 284 34.52 -5.90 2.84
N ALA A 285 34.85 -7.10 2.33
CA ALA A 285 33.86 -8.06 1.85
C ALA A 285 32.92 -8.53 2.97
N LEU A 286 33.43 -8.83 4.17
CA LEU A 286 32.62 -9.27 5.31
C LEU A 286 31.67 -8.17 5.80
N VAL A 287 32.11 -6.90 5.84
CA VAL A 287 31.24 -5.76 6.16
C VAL A 287 30.05 -5.67 5.20
N VAL A 288 30.29 -5.87 3.89
CA VAL A 288 29.22 -5.91 2.88
C VAL A 288 28.24 -7.05 3.16
N VAL A 289 28.72 -8.24 3.52
CA VAL A 289 27.86 -9.40 3.84
C VAL A 289 26.88 -9.07 4.97
N ALA A 290 27.31 -8.44 6.06
CA ALA A 290 26.39 -8.09 7.14
C ALA A 290 25.30 -7.09 6.72
N ASN A 291 25.66 -6.09 5.90
CA ASN A 291 24.67 -5.16 5.35
C ASN A 291 23.66 -5.87 4.45
N LEU A 292 24.10 -6.87 3.67
CA LEU A 292 23.19 -7.68 2.86
C LEU A 292 22.19 -8.46 3.72
N VAL A 293 22.61 -9.05 4.85
CA VAL A 293 21.71 -9.76 5.77
C VAL A 293 20.55 -8.88 6.20
N VAL A 294 20.80 -7.60 6.55
CA VAL A 294 19.76 -6.65 6.93
C VAL A 294 18.80 -6.38 5.78
N ILE A 295 19.32 -6.13 4.58
CA ILE A 295 18.53 -5.88 3.37
C ILE A 295 17.63 -7.07 3.06
N PHE A 296 18.16 -8.30 3.05
CA PHE A 296 17.38 -9.51 2.75
C PHE A 296 16.36 -9.83 3.83
N THR A 297 16.67 -9.58 5.11
CA THR A 297 15.72 -9.76 6.21
C THR A 297 14.52 -8.83 6.08
N LYS A 298 14.77 -7.54 5.81
CA LYS A 298 13.69 -6.55 5.57
C LYS A 298 12.88 -6.91 4.33
N SER A 299 13.56 -7.30 3.26
CA SER A 299 12.93 -7.67 1.99
C SER A 299 12.10 -8.95 2.10
N ALA A 300 12.47 -9.88 2.98
CA ALA A 300 11.66 -11.07 3.27
C ALA A 300 10.29 -10.70 3.85
N ALA A 301 10.24 -9.75 4.78
CA ALA A 301 8.99 -9.26 5.36
C ALA A 301 8.11 -8.53 4.32
N CYS A 302 8.71 -7.65 3.51
CA CYS A 302 8.00 -7.00 2.39
C CYS A 302 7.47 -8.02 1.39
N ALA A 303 8.25 -9.06 1.06
CA ALA A 303 7.80 -10.13 0.19
C ALA A 303 6.62 -10.91 0.78
N ALA A 304 6.60 -11.17 2.09
CA ALA A 304 5.49 -11.85 2.74
C ALA A 304 4.18 -11.05 2.58
N ARG A 305 4.20 -9.75 2.86
CA ARG A 305 3.02 -8.86 2.67
C ARG A 305 2.56 -8.76 1.22
N VAL A 306 3.48 -8.71 0.27
CA VAL A 306 3.10 -8.69 -1.16
C VAL A 306 2.49 -10.03 -1.58
N ASN A 307 3.06 -11.16 -1.14
CA ASN A 307 2.48 -12.47 -1.45
C ASN A 307 1.12 -12.68 -0.78
N GLU A 308 0.91 -12.15 0.43
CA GLU A 308 -0.39 -12.20 1.11
C GLU A 308 -1.50 -11.62 0.22
N VAL A 309 -1.29 -10.43 -0.38
CA VAL A 309 -2.28 -9.84 -1.30
C VAL A 309 -2.47 -10.68 -2.57
N LEU A 310 -1.36 -11.16 -3.16
CA LEU A 310 -1.41 -11.97 -4.40
C LEU A 310 -2.05 -13.35 -4.20
N ASP A 311 -1.93 -13.92 -2.99
CA ASP A 311 -2.51 -15.22 -2.63
C ASP A 311 -4.00 -15.08 -2.21
N THR A 312 -4.47 -13.89 -1.86
CA THR A 312 -5.89 -13.61 -1.57
C THR A 312 -6.74 -13.74 -2.82
N LYS A 313 -7.83 -14.49 -2.71
CA LYS A 313 -8.83 -14.67 -3.78
C LYS A 313 -9.98 -13.68 -3.57
N PRO A 314 -10.51 -13.06 -4.65
CA PRO A 314 -11.74 -12.27 -4.55
C PRO A 314 -12.90 -13.13 -4.05
N SER A 315 -13.66 -12.64 -3.07
CA SER A 315 -14.89 -13.33 -2.61
C SER A 315 -16.02 -13.23 -3.64
N VAL A 316 -16.16 -12.07 -4.30
CA VAL A 316 -17.09 -11.89 -5.42
C VAL A 316 -16.37 -12.19 -6.72
N THR A 317 -16.78 -13.26 -7.39
CA THR A 317 -16.26 -13.66 -8.72
C THR A 317 -17.27 -13.34 -9.81
N GLU A 318 -16.77 -12.97 -10.98
CA GLU A 318 -17.61 -12.76 -12.16
C GLU A 318 -18.10 -14.13 -12.66
N THR A 319 -19.42 -14.26 -12.81
CA THR A 319 -20.05 -15.46 -13.35
C THR A 319 -20.26 -15.25 -14.86
N ASP A 320 -19.82 -16.18 -15.70
CA ASP A 320 -20.10 -16.18 -17.16
C ASP A 320 -21.59 -16.50 -17.49
N SER A 321 -22.52 -16.24 -16.56
CA SER A 321 -23.91 -16.68 -16.68
C SER A 321 -24.67 -15.95 -17.79
N ALA A 322 -25.34 -16.76 -18.62
CA ALA A 322 -26.10 -16.37 -19.81
C ALA A 322 -27.53 -15.84 -19.54
N GLU A 323 -27.93 -15.66 -18.27
CA GLU A 323 -29.21 -15.00 -17.94
C GLU A 323 -29.03 -13.49 -18.12
N GLU A 324 -29.11 -13.07 -19.39
CA GLU A 324 -28.70 -11.74 -19.82
C GLU A 324 -29.73 -10.66 -19.48
N ASN A 325 -31.03 -10.97 -19.39
CA ASN A 325 -32.06 -9.95 -19.17
C ASN A 325 -32.90 -10.32 -17.96
N GLY A 326 -32.86 -9.48 -16.92
CA GLY A 326 -33.88 -9.49 -15.88
C GLY A 326 -35.28 -9.26 -16.47
N ASP A 327 -36.30 -9.74 -15.77
CA ASP A 327 -37.68 -9.52 -16.16
C ASP A 327 -38.08 -8.09 -15.78
N ASN A 328 -38.24 -7.23 -16.78
CA ASN A 328 -38.67 -5.84 -16.56
C ASN A 328 -40.08 -5.72 -15.96
N SER A 329 -40.85 -6.81 -15.90
CA SER A 329 -42.13 -6.87 -15.20
C SER A 329 -42.01 -7.26 -13.72
N ALA A 330 -40.85 -7.74 -13.29
CA ALA A 330 -40.57 -8.05 -11.90
C ALA A 330 -40.24 -6.77 -11.10
N PRO A 331 -40.36 -6.81 -9.76
CA PRO A 331 -39.97 -5.71 -8.90
C PRO A 331 -38.51 -5.29 -9.13
N ALA A 332 -38.22 -4.00 -8.95
CA ALA A 332 -36.88 -3.45 -9.17
C ALA A 332 -35.85 -4.10 -8.26
N VAL A 333 -36.18 -4.27 -6.97
CA VAL A 333 -35.33 -4.94 -5.98
C VAL A 333 -36.19 -5.76 -5.02
N LYS A 334 -35.77 -6.98 -4.72
CA LYS A 334 -36.41 -7.84 -3.70
C LYS A 334 -35.37 -8.49 -2.80
N PHE A 335 -35.60 -8.40 -1.50
CA PHE A 335 -34.86 -9.10 -0.46
C PHE A 335 -35.79 -10.17 0.13
N ASP A 336 -35.31 -11.40 0.23
CA ASP A 336 -36.03 -12.53 0.83
C ASP A 336 -35.13 -13.22 1.87
N LYS A 337 -35.46 -13.02 3.15
CA LYS A 337 -34.80 -13.57 4.34
C LYS A 337 -33.28 -13.46 4.28
N VAL A 338 -32.79 -12.25 4.03
CA VAL A 338 -31.37 -12.00 3.82
C VAL A 338 -30.63 -11.89 5.15
N TYR A 339 -29.53 -12.63 5.26
CA TYR A 339 -28.58 -12.58 6.36
C TYR A 339 -27.20 -12.17 5.83
N PHE A 340 -26.49 -11.32 6.55
CA PHE A 340 -25.15 -10.90 6.15
C PHE A 340 -24.22 -10.66 7.34
N SER A 341 -22.97 -11.13 7.22
CA SER A 341 -21.89 -10.89 8.16
C SER A 341 -20.62 -10.48 7.41
N TYR A 342 -19.91 -9.46 7.93
CA TYR A 342 -18.68 -8.97 7.30
C TYR A 342 -17.52 -9.97 7.39
N HIS A 343 -17.48 -10.76 8.45
CA HIS A 343 -16.47 -11.79 8.67
C HIS A 343 -17.14 -13.14 8.91
N ASP A 344 -16.46 -14.20 8.49
CA ASP A 344 -16.95 -15.55 8.73
C ASP A 344 -16.95 -15.79 10.26
N ASN A 345 -18.10 -16.17 10.82
CA ASN A 345 -18.36 -16.30 12.27
C ASN A 345 -18.45 -15.00 13.10
N SER A 346 -18.70 -13.82 12.51
CA SER A 346 -19.14 -12.63 13.27
C SER A 346 -20.67 -12.55 13.39
N GLU A 347 -21.15 -11.76 14.36
CA GLU A 347 -22.58 -11.40 14.46
C GLU A 347 -23.11 -10.86 13.13
N TYR A 348 -24.38 -11.17 12.84
CA TYR A 348 -25.03 -10.71 11.64
C TYR A 348 -25.20 -9.19 11.68
N ALA A 349 -24.62 -8.51 10.69
CA ALA A 349 -24.86 -7.09 10.47
C ALA A 349 -26.24 -6.83 9.87
N LEU A 350 -26.83 -7.85 9.22
CA LEU A 350 -28.20 -7.89 8.77
C LEU A 350 -28.79 -9.26 9.06
N GLU A 351 -29.96 -9.31 9.67
CA GLU A 351 -30.63 -10.53 10.09
C GLU A 351 -32.11 -10.51 9.63
N ASP A 352 -32.51 -11.52 8.86
CA ASP A 352 -33.88 -11.74 8.36
C ASP A 352 -34.50 -10.52 7.66
N ILE A 353 -33.76 -9.91 6.73
CA ILE A 353 -34.27 -8.76 5.97
C ILE A 353 -35.12 -9.23 4.79
N SER A 354 -36.39 -8.82 4.77
CA SER A 354 -37.33 -9.12 3.69
C SER A 354 -38.15 -7.88 3.29
N PHE A 355 -38.03 -7.44 2.04
CA PHE A 355 -38.86 -6.36 1.49
C PHE A 355 -38.83 -6.39 -0.06
N THR A 356 -39.80 -5.71 -0.66
CA THR A 356 -39.87 -5.53 -2.12
C THR A 356 -39.96 -4.03 -2.45
N ALA A 357 -39.24 -3.61 -3.49
CA ALA A 357 -39.26 -2.26 -4.03
C ALA A 357 -39.71 -2.32 -5.50
N GLU A 358 -40.82 -1.66 -5.80
CA GLU A 358 -41.39 -1.63 -7.14
C GLU A 358 -40.64 -0.64 -8.06
N LYS A 359 -40.86 -0.78 -9.37
CA LYS A 359 -40.23 0.11 -10.36
C LYS A 359 -40.73 1.54 -10.20
N GLY A 360 -39.82 2.51 -10.21
CA GLY A 360 -40.13 3.94 -10.04
C GLY A 360 -40.47 4.35 -8.60
N GLN A 361 -40.48 3.40 -7.66
CA GLN A 361 -40.76 3.66 -6.26
C GLN A 361 -39.57 4.34 -5.57
N THR A 362 -39.86 5.28 -4.67
CA THR A 362 -38.87 5.84 -3.74
C THR A 362 -38.94 5.10 -2.40
N ILE A 363 -37.85 4.43 -2.04
CA ILE A 363 -37.70 3.71 -0.77
C ILE A 363 -36.81 4.52 0.18
N GLY A 364 -37.36 4.88 1.34
CA GLY A 364 -36.61 5.47 2.44
C GLY A 364 -36.06 4.39 3.37
N ILE A 365 -34.79 4.47 3.76
CA ILE A 365 -34.20 3.59 4.77
C ILE A 365 -33.72 4.46 5.94
N ILE A 366 -34.24 4.21 7.14
CA ILE A 366 -33.97 4.98 8.34
C ILE A 366 -33.61 4.10 9.54
N GLY A 367 -32.79 4.63 10.45
CA GLY A 367 -32.37 3.94 11.67
C GLY A 367 -31.15 4.58 12.33
N GLY A 368 -30.81 4.16 13.55
CA GLY A 368 -29.65 4.66 14.31
C GLY A 368 -28.29 4.38 13.65
N THR A 369 -27.22 5.05 14.08
CA THR A 369 -25.87 4.75 13.58
C THR A 369 -25.52 3.30 13.90
N GLY A 370 -25.04 2.54 12.92
CA GLY A 370 -24.71 1.11 13.11
C GLY A 370 -25.85 0.13 12.79
N SER A 371 -27.07 0.58 12.51
CA SER A 371 -28.22 -0.30 12.27
C SER A 371 -28.20 -1.14 10.97
N GLY A 372 -27.10 -1.17 10.23
CA GLY A 372 -26.97 -1.97 9.01
C GLY A 372 -27.40 -1.29 7.69
N LYS A 373 -27.86 -0.03 7.69
CA LYS A 373 -28.33 0.68 6.48
C LYS A 373 -27.37 0.64 5.28
N SER A 374 -26.13 1.07 5.47
CA SER A 374 -25.14 1.09 4.38
C SER A 374 -24.76 -0.34 3.96
N THR A 375 -24.81 -1.31 4.88
CA THR A 375 -24.63 -2.73 4.55
C THR A 375 -25.73 -3.21 3.61
N LEU A 376 -26.98 -2.88 3.90
CA LEU A 376 -28.15 -3.33 3.13
C LEU A 376 -28.06 -2.90 1.66
N ILE A 377 -27.73 -1.63 1.43
CA ILE A 377 -27.65 -1.08 0.08
C ILE A 377 -26.46 -1.58 -0.70
N ASN A 378 -25.37 -1.97 -0.03
CA ASN A 378 -24.17 -2.49 -0.68
C ASN A 378 -24.36 -3.92 -1.20
N LEU A 379 -25.41 -4.62 -0.77
CA LEU A 379 -25.81 -5.92 -1.33
C LEU A 379 -26.46 -5.79 -2.71
N ILE A 380 -27.15 -4.67 -2.99
CA ILE A 380 -27.84 -4.43 -4.28
C ILE A 380 -26.87 -4.40 -5.49
N PRO A 381 -25.76 -3.63 -5.49
CA PRO A 381 -24.77 -3.65 -6.56
C PRO A 381 -23.77 -4.82 -6.45
N ARG A 382 -24.01 -5.75 -5.52
CA ARG A 382 -23.13 -6.89 -5.21
C ARG A 382 -21.70 -6.44 -4.91
N PHE A 383 -21.55 -5.50 -3.98
CA PHE A 383 -20.23 -5.21 -3.38
C PHE A 383 -19.86 -6.26 -2.32
N TYR A 384 -20.89 -6.87 -1.73
CA TYR A 384 -20.82 -8.04 -0.87
C TYR A 384 -21.87 -9.06 -1.33
N ASP A 385 -21.60 -10.34 -1.11
CA ASP A 385 -22.60 -11.40 -1.26
C ASP A 385 -23.29 -11.65 0.09
N ALA A 386 -24.60 -11.88 0.08
CA ALA A 386 -25.35 -12.28 1.25
C ALA A 386 -24.86 -13.65 1.79
N SER A 387 -24.84 -13.80 3.11
CA SER A 387 -24.46 -15.05 3.77
C SER A 387 -25.55 -16.11 3.62
N ASP A 388 -26.82 -15.70 3.72
CA ASP A 388 -27.99 -16.54 3.46
C ASP A 388 -29.12 -15.67 2.90
N GLY A 389 -30.12 -16.30 2.29
CA GLY A 389 -31.25 -15.64 1.62
C GLY A 389 -30.98 -15.26 0.16
N LEU A 390 -31.86 -14.40 -0.36
CA LEU A 390 -31.89 -14.04 -1.77
C LEU A 390 -32.02 -12.52 -1.96
N VAL A 391 -31.17 -11.96 -2.82
CA VAL A 391 -31.25 -10.56 -3.28
C VAL A 391 -31.45 -10.58 -4.79
N GLU A 392 -32.60 -10.09 -5.25
CA GLU A 392 -32.99 -10.06 -6.66
C GLU A 392 -33.08 -8.62 -7.17
N VAL A 393 -32.63 -8.41 -8.41
CA VAL A 393 -32.81 -7.16 -9.17
C VAL A 393 -33.52 -7.51 -10.47
N TYR A 394 -34.71 -6.93 -10.70
CA TYR A 394 -35.60 -7.29 -11.83
C TYR A 394 -35.81 -8.82 -11.95
N GLY A 395 -36.15 -9.46 -10.82
CA GLY A 395 -36.48 -10.90 -10.75
C GLY A 395 -35.31 -11.87 -10.96
N THR A 396 -34.07 -11.37 -11.06
CA THR A 396 -32.87 -12.21 -11.19
C THR A 396 -31.97 -11.99 -9.97
N ASP A 397 -31.49 -13.08 -9.38
CA ASP A 397 -30.52 -13.04 -8.28
C ASP A 397 -29.26 -12.26 -8.71
N VAL A 398 -28.81 -11.31 -7.88
CA VAL A 398 -27.59 -10.53 -8.11
C VAL A 398 -26.36 -11.41 -8.38
N ARG A 399 -26.33 -12.63 -7.83
CA ARG A 399 -25.25 -13.61 -8.01
C ARG A 399 -25.17 -14.18 -9.43
N LYS A 400 -26.27 -14.12 -10.18
CA LYS A 400 -26.39 -14.60 -11.56
C LYS A 400 -26.17 -13.51 -12.61
N TYR A 401 -26.06 -12.24 -12.21
CA TYR A 401 -25.70 -11.17 -13.14
C TYR A 401 -24.19 -11.11 -13.39
N SER A 402 -23.81 -10.70 -14.61
CA SER A 402 -22.47 -10.11 -14.80
C SER A 402 -22.35 -8.82 -14.00
N LEU A 403 -21.21 -8.61 -13.34
CA LEU A 403 -21.00 -7.45 -12.47
C LEU A 403 -21.09 -6.13 -13.23
N ASN A 404 -20.54 -6.09 -14.45
CA ASN A 404 -20.57 -4.91 -15.30
C ASN A 404 -22.02 -4.50 -15.64
N ARG A 405 -22.88 -5.48 -15.97
CA ARG A 405 -24.26 -5.21 -16.33
C ARG A 405 -25.10 -4.78 -15.13
N LEU A 406 -24.98 -5.48 -14.00
CA LEU A 406 -25.67 -5.11 -12.75
C LEU A 406 -25.32 -3.68 -12.35
N ARG A 407 -24.02 -3.34 -12.34
CA ARG A 407 -23.53 -2.03 -11.91
C ARG A 407 -23.78 -0.91 -12.92
N LYS A 408 -24.06 -1.22 -14.18
CA LYS A 408 -24.55 -0.21 -15.15
C LYS A 408 -26.00 0.19 -14.90
N LYS A 409 -26.82 -0.70 -14.35
CA LYS A 409 -28.21 -0.40 -13.98
C LYS A 409 -28.33 0.44 -12.70
N ILE A 410 -27.30 0.41 -11.85
CA ILE A 410 -27.32 0.98 -10.50
C ILE A 410 -26.29 2.11 -10.40
N ALA A 411 -26.74 3.32 -10.03
CA ALA A 411 -25.82 4.37 -9.61
C ALA A 411 -25.83 4.51 -8.09
N VAL A 412 -24.64 4.54 -7.48
CA VAL A 412 -24.47 4.71 -6.05
C VAL A 412 -23.81 6.05 -5.76
N VAL A 413 -24.45 6.85 -4.92
CA VAL A 413 -23.88 8.06 -4.33
C VAL A 413 -23.48 7.70 -2.89
N PRO A 414 -22.18 7.51 -2.60
CA PRO A 414 -21.73 7.12 -1.27
C PRO A 414 -21.86 8.27 -0.26
N GLN A 415 -21.90 7.92 1.02
CA GLN A 415 -21.91 8.88 2.14
C GLN A 415 -20.78 9.90 2.06
N LYS A 416 -19.58 9.46 1.66
CA LYS A 416 -18.44 10.36 1.44
C LYS A 416 -18.27 10.62 -0.05
N ALA A 417 -18.60 11.83 -0.49
CA ALA A 417 -18.34 12.26 -1.87
C ALA A 417 -16.85 12.18 -2.24
N VAL A 418 -16.58 11.55 -3.39
CA VAL A 418 -15.24 11.44 -3.98
C VAL A 418 -15.30 11.82 -5.45
N LEU A 419 -14.47 12.81 -5.81
CA LEU A 419 -14.20 13.23 -7.17
C LEU A 419 -12.74 12.94 -7.53
N PHE A 420 -12.48 12.79 -8.82
CA PHE A 420 -11.18 12.45 -9.37
C PHE A 420 -10.53 13.66 -10.01
N SER A 421 -9.19 13.67 -10.04
CA SER A 421 -8.44 14.71 -10.74
C SER A 421 -8.80 14.73 -12.22
N GLY A 422 -8.98 15.91 -12.80
CA GLY A 422 -9.48 16.08 -14.17
C GLY A 422 -10.44 17.27 -14.25
N THR A 423 -11.31 17.31 -15.24
CA THR A 423 -12.38 18.34 -15.34
C THR A 423 -13.69 17.91 -14.68
N ILE A 424 -14.62 18.84 -14.47
CA ILE A 424 -16.00 18.50 -14.09
C ILE A 424 -16.62 17.60 -15.16
N ARG A 425 -16.43 17.93 -16.45
CA ARG A 425 -16.88 17.15 -17.61
C ARG A 425 -16.39 15.71 -17.55
N GLU A 426 -15.08 15.51 -17.34
CA GLU A 426 -14.49 14.17 -17.22
C GLU A 426 -15.10 13.40 -16.04
N ASN A 427 -15.31 14.04 -14.89
CA ASN A 427 -15.95 13.39 -13.74
C ASN A 427 -17.40 12.95 -14.04
N MET A 428 -18.17 13.73 -14.81
CA MET A 428 -19.55 13.36 -15.17
C MET A 428 -19.60 12.19 -16.16
N LYS A 429 -18.59 12.07 -17.02
CA LYS A 429 -18.49 10.99 -18.03
C LYS A 429 -18.09 9.62 -17.45
N TRP A 430 -17.90 9.51 -16.14
CA TRP A 430 -17.61 8.21 -15.48
C TRP A 430 -18.72 7.18 -15.64
N GLY A 431 -19.97 7.61 -15.86
CA GLY A 431 -21.10 6.72 -16.16
C GLY A 431 -21.08 6.15 -17.59
N GLY A 432 -20.29 6.73 -18.50
CA GLY A 432 -20.16 6.32 -19.88
C GLY A 432 -19.64 7.43 -20.80
N ASP A 433 -18.83 7.08 -21.79
CA ASP A 433 -18.18 8.05 -22.69
C ASP A 433 -19.17 8.82 -23.60
N ASN A 434 -20.36 8.25 -23.80
CA ASN A 434 -21.41 8.79 -24.67
C ASN A 434 -22.27 9.88 -24.01
N ILE A 435 -21.98 10.28 -22.77
CA ILE A 435 -22.76 11.31 -22.07
C ILE A 435 -22.49 12.67 -22.74
N THR A 436 -23.56 13.29 -23.27
CA THR A 436 -23.50 14.60 -23.94
C THR A 436 -23.47 15.75 -22.94
N ASP A 437 -23.06 16.93 -23.37
CA ASP A 437 -23.06 18.12 -22.53
C ASP A 437 -24.48 18.50 -22.08
N GLU A 438 -25.51 18.27 -22.93
CA GLU A 438 -26.89 18.52 -22.51
C GLU A 438 -27.31 17.59 -21.36
N GLN A 439 -26.91 16.32 -21.42
CA GLN A 439 -27.15 15.36 -20.34
C GLN A 439 -26.42 15.77 -19.06
N ILE A 440 -25.17 16.24 -19.18
CA ILE A 440 -24.41 16.77 -18.04
C ILE A 440 -25.13 17.96 -17.43
N TRP A 441 -25.55 18.95 -18.23
CA TRP A 441 -26.25 20.12 -17.73
C TRP A 441 -27.61 19.77 -17.12
N ARG A 442 -28.34 18.79 -17.66
CA ARG A 442 -29.57 18.26 -17.05
C ARG A 442 -29.27 17.66 -15.67
N ALA A 443 -28.25 16.81 -15.57
CA ALA A 443 -27.86 16.20 -14.30
C ALA A 443 -27.43 17.25 -13.27
N LEU A 444 -26.68 18.28 -13.68
CA LEU A 444 -26.29 19.40 -12.82
C LEU A 444 -27.47 20.24 -12.35
N LYS A 445 -28.53 20.39 -13.17
CA LYS A 445 -29.77 21.06 -12.74
C LYS A 445 -30.51 20.22 -11.70
N ILE A 446 -30.69 18.93 -11.95
CA ILE A 446 -31.37 18.02 -10.99
C ILE A 446 -30.61 18.01 -9.67
N SER A 447 -29.28 17.88 -9.72
CA SER A 447 -28.42 17.83 -8.53
C SER A 447 -28.24 19.18 -7.82
N GLN A 448 -28.89 20.25 -8.28
CA GLN A 448 -28.73 21.62 -7.79
C GLN A 448 -27.28 22.15 -7.88
N ALA A 449 -26.45 21.60 -8.77
CA ALA A 449 -25.07 22.02 -9.00
C ALA A 449 -24.93 23.11 -10.09
N TYR A 450 -25.94 23.25 -10.95
CA TYR A 450 -25.92 24.12 -12.13
C TYR A 450 -25.40 25.53 -11.82
N GLU A 451 -26.03 26.23 -10.86
CA GLU A 451 -25.75 27.64 -10.59
C GLU A 451 -24.30 27.91 -10.18
N PHE A 452 -23.65 26.99 -9.47
CA PHE A 452 -22.26 27.20 -9.07
C PHE A 452 -21.30 26.81 -10.18
N VAL A 453 -21.60 25.75 -10.95
CA VAL A 453 -20.76 25.33 -12.08
C VAL A 453 -20.77 26.39 -13.18
N GLU A 454 -21.92 26.99 -13.46
CA GLU A 454 -22.04 28.09 -14.43
C GLU A 454 -21.20 29.32 -14.05
N LYS A 455 -21.00 29.56 -12.74
CA LYS A 455 -20.19 30.67 -12.23
C LYS A 455 -18.69 30.40 -12.19
N LEU A 456 -18.26 29.15 -12.38
CA LEU A 456 -16.83 28.81 -12.40
C LEU A 456 -16.20 29.29 -13.70
N GLU A 457 -14.98 29.80 -13.61
CA GLU A 457 -14.14 30.01 -14.79
C GLU A 457 -13.98 28.67 -15.52
N ASN A 458 -14.30 28.63 -16.81
CA ASN A 458 -14.32 27.45 -17.68
C ASN A 458 -15.50 26.46 -17.49
N GLY A 459 -16.48 26.75 -16.62
CA GLY A 459 -17.72 25.95 -16.51
C GLY A 459 -17.46 24.44 -16.32
N LEU A 460 -17.87 23.62 -17.30
CA LEU A 460 -17.64 22.16 -17.28
C LEU A 460 -16.17 21.75 -17.35
N ASP A 461 -15.31 22.62 -17.88
CA ASP A 461 -13.87 22.35 -18.04
C ASP A 461 -13.06 22.88 -16.84
N TYR A 462 -13.73 23.28 -15.77
CA TYR A 462 -13.09 23.63 -14.51
C TYR A 462 -12.32 22.42 -13.94
N GLU A 463 -11.06 22.64 -13.55
CA GLU A 463 -10.19 21.59 -13.01
C GLU A 463 -10.55 21.22 -11.57
N ILE A 464 -10.74 19.93 -11.35
CA ILE A 464 -10.92 19.29 -10.06
C ILE A 464 -9.56 18.76 -9.58
N LEU A 465 -9.14 19.22 -8.40
CA LEU A 465 -7.96 18.67 -7.74
C LEU A 465 -8.26 17.30 -7.11
N GLN A 466 -7.22 16.51 -6.84
CA GLN A 466 -7.34 15.17 -6.23
C GLN A 466 -8.31 15.15 -5.03
N GLY A 467 -9.40 14.39 -5.13
CA GLY A 467 -10.43 14.28 -4.10
C GLY A 467 -11.35 15.50 -3.97
N GLY A 468 -11.38 16.40 -4.96
CA GLY A 468 -12.15 17.65 -4.93
C GLY A 468 -11.71 18.60 -3.82
N LYS A 469 -10.40 18.71 -3.58
CA LYS A 469 -9.85 19.55 -2.49
C LYS A 469 -10.13 21.04 -2.66
N ASN A 470 -10.34 21.51 -3.89
CA ASN A 470 -10.70 22.88 -4.23
C ASN A 470 -12.20 23.19 -4.11
N LEU A 471 -13.03 22.22 -3.70
CA LEU A 471 -14.48 22.38 -3.58
C LEU A 471 -14.96 22.21 -2.12
N SER A 472 -16.06 22.87 -1.79
CA SER A 472 -16.75 22.69 -0.50
C SER A 472 -17.38 21.29 -0.39
N GLY A 473 -17.75 20.88 0.84
CA GLY A 473 -18.41 19.59 1.08
C GLY A 473 -19.70 19.44 0.27
N GLY A 474 -20.60 20.42 0.37
CA GLY A 474 -21.87 20.41 -0.38
C GLY A 474 -21.69 20.49 -1.90
N GLN A 475 -20.68 21.22 -2.40
CA GLN A 475 -20.37 21.23 -3.85
C GLN A 475 -19.93 19.85 -4.34
N LYS A 476 -19.00 19.19 -3.62
CA LYS A 476 -18.55 17.83 -3.94
C LYS A 476 -19.71 16.84 -3.96
N GLN A 477 -20.59 16.94 -2.98
CA GLN A 477 -21.74 16.08 -2.85
C GLN A 477 -22.71 16.24 -4.03
N ARG A 478 -23.06 17.48 -4.38
CA ARG A 478 -23.92 17.78 -5.54
C ARG A 478 -23.32 17.30 -6.85
N LEU A 479 -22.00 17.45 -7.07
CA LEU A 479 -21.34 16.89 -8.25
C LEU A 479 -21.33 15.37 -8.25
N THR A 480 -21.14 14.74 -7.09
CA THR A 480 -21.20 13.27 -6.99
C THR A 480 -22.59 12.75 -7.34
N ILE A 481 -23.64 13.46 -6.92
CA ILE A 481 -25.03 13.17 -7.28
C ILE A 481 -25.25 13.42 -8.78
N ALA A 482 -24.76 14.53 -9.33
CA ALA A 482 -24.83 14.81 -10.77
C ALA A 482 -24.18 13.69 -11.60
N ARG A 483 -23.02 13.19 -11.18
CA ARG A 483 -22.32 12.08 -11.84
C ARG A 483 -23.16 10.80 -11.86
N ALA A 484 -23.86 10.51 -10.76
CA ALA A 484 -24.74 9.35 -10.68
C ALA A 484 -25.96 9.49 -11.60
N ILE A 485 -26.56 10.68 -11.65
CA ILE A 485 -27.73 10.97 -12.51
C ILE A 485 -27.36 11.03 -13.99
N ALA A 486 -26.18 11.57 -14.32
CA ALA A 486 -25.70 11.67 -15.69
C ALA A 486 -25.51 10.31 -16.38
N ALA A 487 -25.34 9.25 -15.59
CA ALA A 487 -25.26 7.87 -16.08
C ALA A 487 -26.63 7.28 -16.50
N ASP A 488 -27.74 7.98 -16.22
CA ASP A 488 -29.12 7.55 -16.49
C ASP A 488 -29.44 6.13 -15.96
N PRO A 489 -29.27 5.89 -14.64
CA PRO A 489 -29.44 4.57 -14.05
C PRO A 489 -30.92 4.18 -13.89
N GLU A 490 -31.19 2.88 -13.82
CA GLU A 490 -32.52 2.35 -13.50
C GLU A 490 -32.79 2.39 -11.98
N ILE A 491 -31.73 2.25 -11.16
CA ILE A 491 -31.77 2.32 -9.70
C ILE A 491 -30.75 3.36 -9.21
N LEU A 492 -31.20 4.33 -8.42
CA LEU A 492 -30.34 5.32 -7.77
C LEU A 492 -30.31 5.09 -6.26
N ILE A 493 -29.10 4.95 -5.70
CA ILE A 493 -28.88 4.78 -4.27
C ILE A 493 -28.19 6.03 -3.71
N LEU A 494 -28.83 6.68 -2.73
CA LEU A 494 -28.36 7.88 -2.06
C LEU A 494 -28.01 7.58 -0.59
N ASP A 495 -26.76 7.18 -0.33
CA ASP A 495 -26.30 6.77 1.01
C ASP A 495 -25.98 7.98 1.89
N ASP A 496 -26.97 8.51 2.62
CA ASP A 496 -26.82 9.69 3.50
C ASP A 496 -26.17 10.91 2.80
N SER A 497 -26.30 10.96 1.48
CA SER A 497 -25.67 11.94 0.60
C SER A 497 -26.28 13.34 0.74
N ALA A 498 -27.48 13.44 1.31
CA ALA A 498 -28.13 14.72 1.58
C ALA A 498 -27.59 15.43 2.83
N SER A 499 -26.89 14.72 3.72
CA SER A 499 -26.45 15.24 5.03
C SER A 499 -25.53 16.47 4.94
N ALA A 500 -24.75 16.56 3.86
CA ALA A 500 -23.82 17.67 3.59
C ALA A 500 -24.47 18.89 2.90
N LEU A 501 -25.77 18.80 2.58
CA LEU A 501 -26.56 19.88 1.99
C LEU A 501 -27.36 20.61 3.07
N ASP A 502 -27.62 21.90 2.86
CA ASP A 502 -28.62 22.62 3.65
C ASP A 502 -30.04 22.09 3.34
N PHE A 503 -30.96 22.26 4.28
CA PHE A 503 -32.32 21.71 4.17
C PHE A 503 -33.08 22.19 2.93
N ALA A 504 -32.89 23.44 2.51
CA ALA A 504 -33.58 23.98 1.34
C ALA A 504 -33.04 23.35 0.04
N THR A 505 -31.72 23.20 -0.08
CA THR A 505 -31.10 22.52 -1.22
C THR A 505 -31.46 21.04 -1.28
N ASP A 506 -31.50 20.35 -0.14
CA ASP A 506 -31.95 18.94 -0.07
C ASP A 506 -33.41 18.78 -0.51
N ALA A 507 -34.31 19.62 -0.01
CA ALA A 507 -35.72 19.57 -0.41
C ALA A 507 -35.88 19.78 -1.93
N LYS A 508 -35.19 20.78 -2.50
CA LYS A 508 -35.18 21.03 -3.95
C LYS A 508 -34.62 19.87 -4.74
N LEU A 509 -33.55 19.24 -4.26
CA LEU A 509 -32.95 18.05 -4.88
C LEU A 509 -33.96 16.90 -4.94
N ARG A 510 -34.62 16.59 -3.81
CA ARG A 510 -35.61 15.50 -3.75
C ARG A 510 -36.80 15.76 -4.66
N THR A 511 -37.31 16.99 -4.69
CA THR A 511 -38.36 17.39 -5.63
C THR A 511 -37.90 17.23 -7.07
N ALA A 512 -36.69 17.71 -7.41
CA ALA A 512 -36.16 17.60 -8.76
C ALA A 512 -35.97 16.14 -9.21
N ILE A 513 -35.52 15.25 -8.33
CA ILE A 513 -35.41 13.80 -8.62
C ILE A 513 -36.80 13.22 -8.89
N LYS A 514 -37.79 13.52 -8.03
CA LYS A 514 -39.16 13.02 -8.20
C LYS A 514 -39.81 13.48 -9.51
N GLU A 515 -39.58 14.73 -9.90
CA GLU A 515 -40.15 15.32 -11.12
C GLU A 515 -39.44 14.88 -12.42
N ASN A 516 -38.12 14.66 -12.37
CA ASN A 516 -37.32 14.45 -13.58
C ASN A 516 -36.88 13.00 -13.80
N CYS A 517 -37.11 12.12 -12.83
CA CYS A 517 -36.67 10.72 -12.83
C CYS A 517 -37.79 9.75 -12.41
N SER A 518 -39.02 9.94 -12.90
CA SER A 518 -40.20 9.17 -12.48
C SER A 518 -40.12 7.66 -12.72
N ASP A 519 -39.33 7.22 -13.69
CA ASP A 519 -39.17 5.79 -14.02
C ASP A 519 -38.05 5.09 -13.23
N MET A 520 -37.29 5.86 -12.43
CA MET A 520 -36.10 5.41 -11.70
C MET A 520 -36.49 5.00 -10.28
N THR A 521 -36.09 3.81 -9.84
CA THR A 521 -36.28 3.40 -8.44
C THR A 521 -35.20 4.06 -7.58
N VAL A 522 -35.61 4.76 -6.52
CA VAL A 522 -34.69 5.57 -5.70
C VAL A 522 -34.63 5.05 -4.28
N PHE A 523 -33.44 4.70 -3.80
CA PHE A 523 -33.17 4.38 -2.40
C PHE A 523 -32.55 5.58 -1.70
N ILE A 524 -33.24 6.12 -0.70
CA ILE A 524 -32.79 7.25 0.11
C ILE A 524 -32.48 6.76 1.51
N ILE A 525 -31.20 6.79 1.87
CA ILE A 525 -30.74 6.38 3.18
C ILE A 525 -30.50 7.64 3.98
N SER A 526 -31.11 7.75 5.15
CA SER A 526 -30.90 8.90 6.01
C SER A 526 -31.07 8.54 7.47
N GLN A 527 -30.44 9.32 8.34
CA GLN A 527 -30.75 9.34 9.76
C GLN A 527 -31.87 10.33 10.08
N ARG A 528 -32.27 11.15 9.11
CA ARG A 528 -33.27 12.22 9.29
C ARG A 528 -34.63 11.79 8.78
N ALA A 529 -35.65 11.84 9.64
CA ALA A 529 -37.02 11.49 9.30
C ALA A 529 -37.58 12.37 8.16
N ASN A 530 -37.27 13.68 8.19
CA ASN A 530 -37.70 14.62 7.15
C ASN A 530 -37.18 14.29 5.74
N THR A 531 -36.04 13.59 5.64
CA THR A 531 -35.48 13.18 4.34
C THR A 531 -36.29 12.06 3.70
N VAL A 532 -36.72 11.09 4.52
CA VAL A 532 -37.44 9.88 4.07
C VAL A 532 -38.96 10.01 4.14
N LYS A 533 -39.49 11.06 4.78
CA LYS A 533 -40.93 11.28 5.00
C LYS A 533 -41.79 11.14 3.74
N ASN A 534 -41.28 11.63 2.60
CA ASN A 534 -42.00 11.64 1.32
C ASN A 534 -41.72 10.41 0.44
N ALA A 535 -41.02 9.40 0.97
CA ALA A 535 -40.83 8.13 0.29
C ALA A 535 -42.14 7.36 0.22
N ASP A 536 -42.33 6.59 -0.85
CA ASP A 536 -43.53 5.78 -1.04
C ASP A 536 -43.58 4.61 -0.04
N GLN A 537 -42.41 4.14 0.39
CA GLN A 537 -42.26 3.15 1.45
C GLN A 537 -40.99 3.45 2.27
N ILE A 538 -41.08 3.31 3.59
CA ILE A 538 -39.98 3.52 4.53
C ILE A 538 -39.69 2.21 5.23
N ILE A 539 -38.40 1.85 5.29
CA ILE A 539 -37.87 0.69 6.00
C ILE A 539 -37.11 1.20 7.22
N VAL A 540 -37.55 0.78 8.40
CA VAL A 540 -36.94 1.14 9.68
C VAL A 540 -36.04 -0.02 10.10
N LEU A 541 -34.74 0.27 10.24
CA LEU A 541 -33.73 -0.70 10.64
C LEU A 541 -33.22 -0.37 12.05
N ASP A 542 -33.22 -1.39 12.91
CA ASP A 542 -32.61 -1.36 14.23
C ASP A 542 -31.77 -2.63 14.46
N ASP A 543 -30.52 -2.45 14.92
CA ASP A 543 -29.54 -3.54 15.11
C ASP A 543 -29.53 -4.63 14.02
N GLY A 544 -29.58 -4.20 12.75
CA GLY A 544 -29.51 -5.10 11.59
C GLY A 544 -30.82 -5.84 11.28
N LYS A 545 -31.93 -5.53 11.96
CA LYS A 545 -33.25 -6.13 11.75
C LYS A 545 -34.23 -5.09 11.22
N THR A 546 -35.22 -5.55 10.46
CA THR A 546 -36.34 -4.70 10.05
C THR A 546 -37.39 -4.65 11.14
N VAL A 547 -37.57 -3.47 11.76
CA VAL A 547 -38.55 -3.25 12.85
C VAL A 547 -39.86 -2.62 12.36
N GLY A 548 -39.88 -2.09 11.13
CA GLY A 548 -41.09 -1.56 10.51
C GLY A 548 -40.92 -1.33 9.01
N ILE A 549 -41.99 -1.58 8.24
CA ILE A 549 -42.10 -1.23 6.82
C ILE A 549 -43.48 -0.60 6.61
N GLY A 550 -43.53 0.58 6.01
CA GLY A 550 -44.78 1.25 5.68
C GLY A 550 -44.58 2.68 5.21
N THR A 551 -45.67 3.41 5.07
CA THR A 551 -45.65 4.85 4.82
C THR A 551 -45.33 5.63 6.09
N HIS A 552 -44.95 6.90 5.95
CA HIS A 552 -44.68 7.77 7.10
C HIS A 552 -45.83 7.81 8.12
N LYS A 553 -47.08 7.91 7.65
CA LYS A 553 -48.27 7.97 8.52
C LYS A 553 -48.50 6.64 9.25
N GLU A 554 -48.36 5.52 8.55
CA GLU A 554 -48.51 4.18 9.14
C GLU A 554 -47.44 3.92 10.20
N LEU A 555 -46.18 4.25 9.91
CA LEU A 555 -45.06 4.02 10.83
C LEU A 555 -45.11 4.93 12.06
N LEU A 556 -45.61 6.16 11.97
CA LEU A 556 -45.83 7.01 13.14
C LEU A 556 -46.79 6.39 14.15
N GLN A 557 -47.77 5.59 13.68
CA GLN A 557 -48.77 4.93 14.52
C GLN A 557 -48.35 3.53 14.95
N SER A 558 -47.67 2.79 14.07
CA SER A 558 -47.41 1.34 14.23
C SER A 558 -45.99 0.98 14.66
N CYS A 559 -45.00 1.87 14.49
CA CYS A 559 -43.60 1.60 14.77
C CYS A 559 -43.06 2.55 15.84
N THR A 560 -42.79 2.00 17.03
CA THR A 560 -42.26 2.76 18.18
C THR A 560 -40.93 3.44 17.87
N ASP A 561 -40.03 2.73 17.18
CA ASP A 561 -38.68 3.25 16.89
C ASP A 561 -38.74 4.40 15.90
N TYR A 562 -39.59 4.30 14.87
CA TYR A 562 -39.81 5.39 13.93
C TYR A 562 -40.43 6.61 14.61
N CYS A 563 -41.46 6.39 15.43
CA CYS A 563 -42.11 7.45 16.19
C CYS A 563 -41.11 8.16 17.12
N GLN A 564 -40.24 7.41 17.80
CA GLN A 564 -39.19 7.98 18.65
C GLN A 564 -38.18 8.80 17.85
N ILE A 565 -37.75 8.33 16.68
CA ILE A 565 -36.87 9.10 15.78
C ILE A 565 -37.55 10.40 15.37
N CYS A 566 -38.82 10.37 14.99
CA CYS A 566 -39.60 11.55 14.64
C CYS A 566 -39.75 12.53 15.82
N LEU A 567 -40.08 12.05 17.02
CA LEU A 567 -40.19 12.87 18.23
C LEU A 567 -38.91 13.61 18.61
N THR A 568 -37.74 13.02 18.31
CA THR A 568 -36.45 13.68 18.57
C THR A 568 -36.07 14.75 17.54
N GLN A 569 -36.71 14.76 16.37
CA GLN A 569 -36.32 15.58 15.23
C GLN A 569 -37.35 16.63 14.82
N PHE A 570 -38.63 16.38 15.05
CA PHE A 570 -39.72 17.30 14.76
C PHE A 570 -40.16 18.04 16.02
N SER A 571 -40.71 19.23 15.85
CA SER A 571 -41.40 19.93 16.94
C SER A 571 -42.73 19.24 17.27
N ALA A 572 -43.19 19.38 18.52
CA ALA A 572 -44.47 18.78 18.96
C ALA A 572 -45.66 19.25 18.09
N GLU A 573 -45.66 20.52 17.66
CA GLU A 573 -46.70 21.10 16.80
C GLU A 573 -46.69 20.52 15.37
N GLU A 574 -45.52 20.19 14.82
CA GLU A 574 -45.41 19.53 13.50
C GLU A 574 -45.93 18.10 13.55
N LEU A 575 -45.64 17.37 14.64
CA LEU A 575 -46.11 16.00 14.82
C LEU A 575 -47.62 15.94 15.04
N GLU A 576 -48.19 16.86 15.83
CA GLU A 576 -49.65 16.94 16.02
C GLU A 576 -50.39 17.25 14.71
N LYS A 577 -49.83 18.13 13.85
CA LYS A 577 -50.39 18.38 12.51
C LYS A 577 -50.31 17.16 11.60
N GLU A 578 -49.22 16.42 11.66
CA GLU A 578 -49.02 15.24 10.82
C GLU A 578 -49.87 14.03 11.24
N ILE A 579 -50.14 13.89 12.54
CA ILE A 579 -51.00 12.84 13.11
C ILE A 579 -52.48 13.15 12.86
N ASN A 580 -52.90 14.41 13.03
CA ASN A 580 -54.31 14.79 12.94
C ASN A 580 -54.77 15.10 11.50
N GLY A 581 -53.84 15.27 10.56
CA GLY A 581 -54.14 15.62 9.17
C GLY A 581 -54.56 17.09 9.03
N ASP A 582 -54.12 17.74 7.95
CA ASP A 582 -54.65 19.05 7.56
C ASP A 582 -56.17 18.90 7.27
N GLU A 583 -57.02 19.48 8.11
CA GLU A 583 -58.42 19.79 7.76
C GLU A 583 -58.50 20.87 6.67
#